data_AF-A0A8J5WNJ7-F1
#
_entry.id   AF-A0A8J5WNJ7-F1
#
_cell.length_a   1.000
_cell.length_b   1.000
_cell.length_c   1.000
_cell.angle_alpha   90.00
_cell.angle_beta   90.00
_cell.angle_gamma   90.00
#
_symmetry.space_group_name_H-M   'P 1'
#
loop_
_entity.id
_entity.type
_entity.pdbx_description
1 polymer ?
#
loop_
_entity_poly.entity_id
_entity_poly.type
_entity_poly.pdbx_seq_one_letter_code
_entity_poly.pdbx_strand_id
1 'polypeptide(L)'
;MSSSSSSVVYEGWMVRYGRRKIGRSFIHTRYFVLETRLLSYYKRKPQHKMAKLPIKSLHIDGNCRVEDRGLKMHHGHMLYVLCVYNKREKHQRITMAAFNIQEALIWKEKIEMVIDEVLHGKP
;
A
#
# COMPACT_ATOMS: atom_id res chain seq x y z
N MET A 1 -24.12 -2.50 16.31
CA MET A 1 -23.20 -2.35 15.16
C MET A 1 -21.92 -1.73 15.70
N SER A 2 -20.94 -2.55 16.13
CA SER A 2 -19.66 -2.02 16.61
C SER A 2 -18.85 -1.54 15.41
N SER A 3 -18.70 -0.23 15.25
CA SER A 3 -17.68 0.33 14.39
C SER A 3 -16.33 -0.10 14.96
N SER A 4 -15.73 -1.15 14.40
CA SER A 4 -14.30 -1.41 14.55
C SER A 4 -13.61 -0.13 14.11
N SER A 5 -13.16 0.69 15.05
CA SER A 5 -12.30 1.82 14.71
C SER A 5 -11.05 1.21 14.11
N SER A 6 -10.90 1.25 12.79
CA SER A 6 -9.70 0.80 12.13
C SER A 6 -8.58 1.76 12.53
N SER A 7 -7.82 1.38 13.55
CA SER A 7 -6.65 2.13 13.98
C SER A 7 -5.64 2.14 12.83
N VAL A 8 -5.16 3.32 12.48
CA VAL A 8 -4.09 3.47 11.50
C VAL A 8 -2.84 2.85 12.09
N VAL A 9 -2.31 1.82 11.43
CA VAL A 9 -1.08 1.11 11.80
C VAL A 9 0.14 1.88 11.32
N TYR A 10 0.08 2.38 10.08
CA TYR A 10 1.13 3.19 9.49
C TYR A 10 0.57 4.07 8.37
N GLU A 11 1.12 5.27 8.20
CA GLU A 11 0.71 6.17 7.14
C GLU A 11 1.87 7.05 6.68
N GLY A 12 1.87 7.43 5.40
CA GLY A 12 2.96 8.20 4.84
C GLY A 12 2.85 8.46 3.34
N TRP A 13 3.69 9.38 2.85
CA TRP A 13 3.80 9.66 1.42
C TRP A 13 4.65 8.60 0.73
N MET A 14 4.07 7.94 -0.27
CA MET A 14 4.76 6.96 -1.11
C MET A 14 4.48 7.23 -2.58
N VAL A 15 5.24 6.58 -3.45
CA VAL A 15 5.07 6.68 -4.91
C VAL A 15 4.20 5.53 -5.40
N ARG A 16 3.04 5.84 -5.98
CA ARG A 16 2.27 4.87 -6.78
C ARG A 16 2.99 4.64 -8.10
N TYR A 17 3.55 3.45 -8.28
CA TYR A 17 4.27 3.02 -9.49
C TYR A 17 3.43 2.07 -10.35
N GLY A 18 3.17 2.40 -11.61
CA GLY A 18 2.35 1.54 -12.49
C GLY A 18 2.72 1.64 -13.97
N ARG A 19 2.01 0.88 -14.81
CA ARG A 19 2.07 0.97 -16.27
C ARG A 19 0.73 1.44 -16.82
N ARG A 20 0.78 2.32 -17.83
CA ARG A 20 -0.38 2.71 -18.64
C ARG A 20 -0.71 1.60 -19.64
N LYS A 21 -1.90 1.65 -20.25
CA LYS A 21 -2.32 0.70 -21.30
C LYS A 21 -1.31 0.62 -22.46
N ILE A 22 -0.67 1.74 -22.79
CA ILE A 22 0.37 1.86 -23.83
C ILE A 22 1.77 1.41 -23.36
N GLY A 23 1.89 0.68 -22.24
CA GLY A 23 3.16 0.16 -21.73
C GLY A 23 4.03 1.17 -20.97
N ARG A 24 3.87 2.48 -21.17
CA ARG A 24 4.66 3.52 -20.47
C ARG A 24 4.42 3.50 -18.96
N SER A 25 5.49 3.49 -18.18
CA SER A 25 5.42 3.61 -16.72
C SER A 25 4.92 4.98 -16.28
N PHE A 26 4.32 5.05 -15.11
CA PHE A 26 3.97 6.30 -14.44
C PHE A 26 4.31 6.22 -12.96
N ILE A 27 4.60 7.38 -12.38
CA ILE A 27 4.77 7.55 -10.94
C ILE A 27 3.90 8.70 -10.46
N HIS A 28 3.34 8.52 -9.27
CA HIS A 28 2.52 9.54 -8.63
C HIS A 28 2.70 9.49 -7.12
N THR A 29 3.11 10.60 -6.51
CA THR A 29 3.11 10.72 -5.05
C THR A 29 1.67 10.65 -4.54
N ARG A 30 1.42 9.75 -3.60
CA ARG A 30 0.12 9.50 -2.97
C ARG A 30 0.33 9.31 -1.49
N TYR A 31 -0.69 9.65 -0.71
CA TYR A 31 -0.68 9.42 0.71
C TYR A 31 -1.29 8.04 0.99
N PHE A 32 -0.49 7.13 1.55
CA PHE A 32 -0.92 5.77 1.85
C PHE A 32 -1.28 5.67 3.33
N VAL A 33 -2.29 4.87 3.60
CA VAL A 33 -2.78 4.56 4.95
C VAL A 33 -2.93 3.05 5.02
N LEU A 34 -2.23 2.45 5.97
CA LEU A 34 -2.34 1.06 6.36
C LEU A 34 -3.13 0.98 7.66
N GLU A 35 -4.25 0.28 7.59
CA GLU A 35 -5.09 -0.13 8.71
C GLU A 35 -4.98 -1.65 8.88
N THR A 36 -5.47 -2.18 10.00
CA THR A 36 -5.45 -3.62 10.30
C THR A 36 -6.11 -4.52 9.25
N ARG A 37 -7.01 -3.99 8.41
CA ARG A 37 -7.68 -4.78 7.36
C ARG A 37 -7.69 -4.10 5.99
N LEU A 38 -7.02 -2.95 5.85
CA LEU A 38 -7.14 -2.15 4.65
C LEU A 38 -5.83 -1.43 4.32
N LEU A 39 -5.39 -1.55 3.07
CA LEU A 39 -4.38 -0.67 2.50
C LEU A 39 -5.05 0.27 1.50
N SER A 40 -5.03 1.56 1.80
CA SER A 40 -5.65 2.61 0.99
C SER A 40 -4.64 3.66 0.57
N TYR A 41 -4.90 4.33 -0.56
CA TYR A 41 -4.16 5.54 -0.91
C TYR A 41 -5.03 6.66 -1.45
N TYR A 42 -4.59 7.88 -1.19
CA TYR A 42 -5.32 9.12 -1.43
C TYR A 42 -4.48 10.10 -2.23
N LYS A 43 -5.13 11.02 -2.94
CA LYS A 43 -4.43 12.12 -3.63
C LYS A 43 -3.70 13.05 -2.65
N ARG A 44 -4.24 13.20 -1.44
CA ARG A 44 -3.74 14.06 -0.35
C ARG A 44 -4.01 13.36 0.98
N LYS A 45 -3.25 13.69 2.04
CA LYS A 45 -3.54 13.22 3.39
C LYS A 45 -5.02 13.46 3.74
N PRO A 46 -5.79 12.42 4.12
CA PRO A 46 -7.16 12.59 4.57
C PRO A 46 -7.14 13.44 5.85
N GLN A 47 -8.03 14.43 5.93
CA GLN A 47 -8.16 15.28 7.11
C GLN A 47 -9.35 14.81 7.93
N HIS A 48 -9.24 14.88 9.26
CA HIS A 48 -10.23 14.36 10.20
C HIS A 48 -11.67 14.90 9.96
N LYS A 49 -11.81 16.11 9.39
CA LYS A 49 -13.11 16.78 9.19
C LYS A 49 -13.81 16.47 7.86
N MET A 50 -13.17 15.76 6.92
CA MET A 50 -13.80 15.34 5.66
C MET A 50 -13.30 13.96 5.24
N ALA A 51 -14.20 12.98 5.28
CA ALA A 51 -13.96 11.64 4.73
C ALA A 51 -13.71 11.74 3.22
N LYS A 52 -12.44 11.81 2.82
CA LYS A 52 -12.07 11.70 1.41
C LYS A 52 -12.11 10.24 1.02
N LEU A 53 -12.77 9.95 -0.10
CA LEU A 53 -12.75 8.60 -0.66
C LEU A 53 -11.32 8.24 -1.12
N PRO A 54 -10.85 7.02 -0.82
CA PRO A 54 -9.57 6.55 -1.34
C PRO A 54 -9.64 6.44 -2.86
N ILE A 55 -8.50 6.66 -3.53
CA ILE A 55 -8.40 6.41 -4.98
C ILE A 55 -8.49 4.90 -5.25
N LYS A 56 -7.89 4.11 -4.36
CA LYS A 56 -8.01 2.65 -4.36
C LYS A 56 -7.76 2.15 -2.95
N SER A 57 -8.47 1.08 -2.61
CA SER A 57 -8.26 0.28 -1.41
C SER A 57 -8.02 -1.17 -1.79
N LEU A 58 -7.31 -1.89 -0.93
CA LEU A 58 -7.09 -3.32 -0.98
C LEU A 58 -7.40 -3.88 0.40
N HIS A 59 -8.33 -4.83 0.47
CA HIS A 59 -8.66 -5.53 1.71
C HIS A 59 -7.54 -6.51 2.04
N ILE A 60 -7.06 -6.47 3.28
CA ILE A 60 -5.98 -7.34 3.75
C ILE A 60 -6.61 -8.55 4.42
N ASP A 61 -6.30 -9.73 3.89
CA ASP A 61 -6.63 -11.02 4.47
C ASP A 61 -5.43 -11.97 4.40
N GLY A 62 -5.59 -13.20 4.90
CA GLY A 62 -4.49 -14.17 4.96
C GLY A 62 -3.93 -14.64 3.61
N ASN A 63 -4.59 -14.32 2.50
CA ASN A 63 -4.11 -14.58 1.15
C ASN A 63 -3.32 -13.40 0.57
N CYS A 64 -3.24 -12.27 1.27
CA CYS A 64 -2.42 -11.15 0.86
C CYS A 64 -0.93 -11.44 1.03
N ARG A 65 -0.11 -10.88 0.14
CA ARG A 65 1.34 -10.86 0.25
C ARG A 65 1.86 -9.49 -0.15
N VAL A 66 3.03 -9.14 0.38
CA VAL A 66 3.85 -8.04 -0.12
C VAL A 66 5.12 -8.62 -0.71
N GLU A 67 5.41 -8.25 -1.95
CA GLU A 67 6.63 -8.63 -2.65
C GLU A 67 7.54 -7.43 -2.82
N ASP A 68 8.83 -7.64 -2.54
CA ASP A 68 9.88 -6.76 -3.02
C ASP A 68 10.07 -6.98 -4.53
N ARG A 69 9.85 -5.93 -5.31
CA ARG A 69 10.02 -5.91 -6.77
C ARG A 69 11.35 -5.30 -7.20
N GLY A 70 12.24 -5.05 -6.23
CA GLY A 70 13.57 -4.52 -6.40
C GLY A 70 13.59 -3.03 -6.72
N LEU A 71 14.81 -2.58 -7.01
CA LEU A 71 15.12 -1.23 -7.43
C LEU A 71 14.74 -1.02 -8.91
N LYS A 72 14.02 0.07 -9.20
CA LYS A 72 13.68 0.48 -10.57
C LYS A 72 14.09 1.92 -10.85
N MET A 73 14.57 2.14 -12.08
CA MET A 73 14.87 3.47 -12.59
C MET A 73 13.64 4.07 -13.27
N HIS A 74 13.28 5.30 -12.92
CA HIS A 74 12.21 6.04 -13.59
C HIS A 74 12.59 7.51 -13.75
N HIS A 75 12.85 7.94 -15.00
CA HIS A 75 13.29 9.31 -15.30
C HIS A 75 14.45 9.79 -14.42
N GLY A 76 15.47 8.96 -14.24
CA GLY A 76 16.65 9.29 -13.41
C GLY A 76 16.46 9.09 -11.91
N HIS A 77 15.25 8.77 -11.45
CA HIS A 77 15.00 8.47 -10.03
C HIS A 77 15.04 6.97 -9.76
N MET A 78 15.78 6.60 -8.72
CA MET A 78 15.81 5.27 -8.14
C MET A 78 14.60 5.07 -7.21
N LEU A 79 13.85 3.99 -7.43
CA LEU A 79 12.64 3.66 -6.71
C LEU A 79 12.70 2.21 -6.20
N TYR A 80 12.58 2.02 -4.90
CA TYR A 80 12.46 0.70 -4.27
C TYR A 80 10.99 0.30 -4.31
N VAL A 81 10.64 -0.69 -5.14
CA VAL A 81 9.25 -0.99 -5.48
C VAL A 81 8.74 -2.19 -4.67
N LEU A 82 7.59 -2.02 -4.04
CA LEU A 82 6.82 -3.06 -3.40
C LEU A 82 5.52 -3.34 -4.16
N CYS A 83 5.07 -4.59 -4.16
CA CYS A 83 3.76 -4.97 -4.69
C CYS A 83 2.96 -5.74 -3.64
N VAL A 84 1.87 -5.14 -3.17
CA VAL A 84 0.89 -5.80 -2.30
C VAL A 84 -0.22 -6.37 -3.17
N TYR A 85 -0.55 -7.64 -2.99
CA TYR A 85 -1.59 -8.30 -3.78
C TYR A 85 -2.27 -9.43 -3.01
N ASN A 86 -3.51 -9.75 -3.39
CA ASN A 86 -4.20 -10.94 -2.93
C ASN A 86 -3.95 -12.11 -3.91
N LYS A 87 -3.51 -13.26 -3.41
CA LYS A 87 -3.23 -14.44 -4.24
C LYS A 87 -4.47 -15.00 -4.96
N ARG A 88 -5.65 -14.89 -4.34
CA ARG A 88 -6.91 -15.39 -4.91
C ARG A 88 -7.52 -14.41 -5.91
N GLU A 89 -7.23 -13.12 -5.77
CA GLU A 89 -7.83 -12.06 -6.59
C GLU A 89 -6.79 -11.31 -7.42
N LYS A 90 -6.57 -11.79 -8.66
CA LYS A 90 -5.49 -11.31 -9.55
C LYS A 90 -5.51 -9.78 -9.82
N HIS A 91 -6.67 -9.13 -9.74
CA HIS A 91 -6.85 -7.70 -9.98
C HIS A 91 -6.70 -6.83 -8.70
N GLN A 92 -6.74 -7.45 -7.52
CA GLN A 92 -6.51 -6.78 -6.25
C GLN A 92 -5.01 -6.70 -5.96
N ARG A 93 -4.39 -5.65 -6.51
CA ARG A 93 -3.01 -5.27 -6.21
C ARG A 93 -2.79 -3.78 -6.12
N ILE A 94 -1.83 -3.40 -5.29
CA ILE A 94 -1.31 -2.04 -5.14
C ILE A 94 0.22 -2.12 -5.26
N THR A 95 0.79 -1.29 -6.12
CA THR A 95 2.26 -1.20 -6.27
C THR A 95 2.70 0.16 -5.77
N MET A 96 3.57 0.16 -4.77
CA MET A 96 4.07 1.37 -4.12
C MET A 96 5.59 1.38 -4.17
N ALA A 97 6.19 2.54 -4.00
CA ALA A 97 7.63 2.67 -3.99
C ALA A 97 8.08 3.81 -3.08
N ALA A 98 9.30 3.69 -2.58
CA ALA A 98 10.00 4.75 -1.87
C ALA A 98 11.27 5.15 -2.63
N PHE A 99 11.73 6.38 -2.40
CA PHE A 99 13.02 6.86 -2.91
C PHE A 99 14.20 6.36 -2.07
N ASN A 100 13.95 5.89 -0.86
CA ASN A 100 14.95 5.34 0.03
C ASN A 100 14.57 3.90 0.44
N ILE A 101 15.56 3.07 0.69
CA ILE A 101 15.35 1.65 1.02
C ILE A 101 14.73 1.47 2.40
N GLN A 102 15.05 2.34 3.36
CA GLN A 102 14.56 2.24 4.74
C GLN A 102 13.03 2.36 4.80
N GLU A 103 12.45 3.36 4.15
CA GLU A 103 11.00 3.54 4.01
C GLU A 103 10.36 2.33 3.33
N ALA A 104 10.96 1.80 2.27
CA ALA A 104 10.44 0.59 1.63
C ALA A 104 10.44 -0.61 2.60
N LEU A 105 11.51 -0.80 3.39
CA LEU A 105 11.59 -1.87 4.37
C LEU A 105 10.56 -1.71 5.49
N ILE A 106 10.39 -0.49 6.03
CA ILE A 106 9.38 -0.20 7.07
C ILE A 106 7.98 -0.50 6.55
N TRP A 107 7.64 -0.03 5.33
CA TRP A 107 6.34 -0.32 4.73
C TRP A 107 6.13 -1.82 4.54
N LYS A 108 7.13 -2.54 4.04
CA LYS A 108 7.05 -4.00 3.86
C LYS A 108 6.80 -4.71 5.19
N GLU A 109 7.60 -4.41 6.22
CA GLU A 109 7.48 -4.99 7.56
C GLU A 109 6.09 -4.74 8.16
N LYS A 110 5.59 -3.50 8.10
CA LYS A 110 4.25 -3.17 8.62
C LYS A 110 3.14 -3.91 7.88
N ILE A 111 3.26 -4.09 6.56
CA ILE A 111 2.28 -4.85 5.78
C ILE A 111 2.33 -6.34 6.13
N GLU A 112 3.53 -6.92 6.26
CA GLU A 112 3.72 -8.32 6.69
C GLU A 112 3.11 -8.54 8.08
N MET A 113 3.39 -7.65 9.03
CA MET A 113 2.82 -7.67 10.37
C MET A 113 1.29 -7.70 10.35
N VAL A 114 0.63 -6.81 9.60
CA VAL A 114 -0.84 -6.78 9.50
C VAL A 114 -1.41 -8.04 8.84
N ILE A 115 -0.73 -8.57 7.81
CA ILE A 115 -1.15 -9.84 7.18
C ILE A 115 -1.07 -10.98 8.20
N ASP A 116 0.02 -11.06 8.98
CA ASP A 116 0.22 -12.09 9.99
C ASP A 116 -0.78 -11.98 11.14
N GLU A 117 -1.11 -10.76 11.60
CA GLU A 117 -2.15 -10.53 12.60
C GLU A 117 -3.51 -11.08 12.14
N VAL A 118 -3.90 -10.78 10.89
CA VAL A 118 -5.15 -11.27 10.31
C VAL A 118 -5.14 -12.79 10.11
N LEU A 119 -4.00 -13.38 9.76
CA LEU A 119 -3.85 -14.83 9.61
C LEU A 119 -4.06 -15.60 10.91
N HIS A 120 -3.51 -15.08 12.01
CA HIS A 120 -3.52 -15.77 13.31
C HIS A 120 -4.75 -15.41 14.17
N GLY A 121 -5.69 -14.62 13.64
CA GLY A 121 -6.93 -14.29 14.32
C GLY A 121 -6.72 -13.53 15.64
N LYS A 122 -5.60 -12.82 15.79
CA LYS A 122 -5.42 -11.94 16.94
C LYS A 122 -6.35 -10.73 16.75
N PRO A 123 -7.20 -10.41 17.74
CA PRO A 123 -8.16 -9.31 17.65
C PRO A 123 -7.49 -7.96 17.46
#